data_AF-A0AAW6H579-F1
#
_entry.id   AF-A0AAW6H579-F1
#
_cell.length_a   1.000
_cell.length_b   1.000
_cell.length_c   1.000
_cell.angle_alpha   90.00
_cell.angle_beta   90.00
_cell.angle_gamma   90.00
#
_symmetry.space_group_name_H-M   'P 1'
#
loop_
_entity.id
_entity.type
_entity.pdbx_description
1 polymer ?
#
loop_
_entity_poly.entity_id
_entity_poly.type
_entity_poly.pdbx_seq_one_letter_code
_entity_poly.pdbx_strand_id
1 'polypeptide(L)' 'MAKQSAIEQDGVIVEALSNAMFRVELENGHEITAHISG' A
#
# COMPACT_ATOMS: atom_id res chain seq x y z
N MET A 1 0.77 14.05 -22.88
CA MET A 1 0.30 14.03 -21.48
C MET A 1 1.42 13.41 -20.65
N ALA A 2 2.11 14.18 -19.81
CA ALA A 2 3.16 13.64 -18.96
C ALA A 2 2.54 12.71 -17.90
N LYS A 3 3.17 11.56 -17.62
CA LYS A 3 2.70 10.65 -16.57
C LYS A 3 2.66 11.40 -15.24
N GLN A 4 1.55 11.32 -14.54
CA GLN A 4 1.47 11.81 -13.16
C GLN A 4 2.38 10.96 -12.27
N SER A 5 3.06 11.62 -11.34
CA SER A 5 3.83 10.96 -10.30
C SER A 5 2.94 10.06 -9.45
N ALA A 6 3.53 9.01 -8.90
CA ALA A 6 2.86 8.20 -7.90
C ALA A 6 2.52 9.05 -6.66
N ILE A 7 1.44 8.66 -5.97
CA ILE A 7 1.07 9.23 -4.68
C ILE A 7 1.82 8.45 -3.60
N GLU A 8 2.50 9.15 -2.72
CA GLU A 8 3.20 8.57 -1.57
C GLU A 8 2.39 8.85 -0.30
N GLN A 9 2.14 7.82 0.49
CA GLN A 9 1.35 7.91 1.71
C GLN A 9 1.84 6.86 2.70
N ASP A 10 1.87 7.24 3.99
CA ASP A 10 2.20 6.35 5.08
C ASP A 10 1.02 5.44 5.45
N GLY A 11 1.34 4.25 5.94
CA GLY A 11 0.36 3.27 6.38
C GLY A 11 0.98 2.19 7.28
N VAL A 12 0.12 1.48 8.01
CA VAL A 12 0.49 0.43 8.96
C VAL A 12 0.09 -0.93 8.40
N ILE A 13 1.00 -1.90 8.43
CA ILE A 13 0.68 -3.27 8.02
C ILE A 13 -0.23 -3.90 9.09
N VAL A 14 -1.42 -4.31 8.68
CA VAL A 14 -2.42 -4.95 9.56
C VAL A 14 -2.50 -6.46 9.36
N GLU A 15 -2.19 -6.95 8.16
CA GLU A 15 -2.24 -8.39 7.83
C GLU A 15 -1.18 -8.75 6.77
N ALA A 16 -0.52 -9.91 6.94
CA ALA A 16 0.38 -10.46 5.93
C ALA A 16 -0.36 -11.50 5.07
N LEU A 17 -0.31 -11.35 3.75
CA LEU A 17 -0.98 -12.23 2.79
C LEU A 17 0.03 -13.10 2.03
N SER A 18 -0.47 -14.13 1.34
CA SER A 18 0.35 -14.94 0.43
C SER A 18 0.87 -14.11 -0.75
N ASN A 19 1.91 -14.61 -1.44
CA ASN A 19 2.55 -13.94 -2.59
C ASN A 19 3.22 -12.59 -2.27
N ALA A 20 3.70 -12.39 -1.04
CA ALA A 20 4.38 -11.16 -0.62
C ALA A 20 3.50 -9.89 -0.73
N MET A 21 2.19 -10.06 -0.58
CA MET A 21 1.21 -8.98 -0.47
C MET A 21 0.93 -8.70 1.01
N PHE A 22 0.53 -7.48 1.32
CA PHE A 22 0.23 -7.03 2.67
C PHE A 22 -1.04 -6.19 2.65
N ARG A 23 -1.88 -6.35 3.67
CA ARG A 23 -2.98 -5.43 3.93
C ARG A 23 -2.43 -4.26 4.76
N VAL A 24 -2.65 -3.05 4.28
CA VAL A 24 -2.14 -1.82 4.87
C VAL A 24 -3.30 -0.90 5.25
N GLU A 25 -3.36 -0.63 6.55
CA GLU A 25 -4.00 0.48 7.25
C GLU A 25 -3.51 1.86 6.80
N LEU A 26 -4.18 2.59 5.92
CA LEU A 26 -3.81 4.00 5.69
C LEU A 26 -4.28 4.89 6.86
N GLU A 27 -3.60 6.02 7.10
CA GLU A 27 -3.97 6.95 8.19
C GLU A 27 -5.40 7.50 8.13
N ASN A 28 -6.02 7.46 6.94
CA ASN A 28 -7.41 7.86 6.72
C ASN A 28 -8.43 6.75 7.06
N GLY A 29 -7.97 5.61 7.60
CA GLY A 29 -8.80 4.45 7.97
C GLY A 29 -9.20 3.55 6.80
N HIS A 30 -8.61 3.76 5.62
CA HIS A 30 -8.85 2.89 4.46
C HIS A 30 -7.82 1.76 4.42
N GLU A 31 -8.30 0.54 4.25
CA GLU A 31 -7.44 -0.62 3.99
C GLU A 31 -7.15 -0.80 2.50
N ILE A 32 -5.88 -0.97 2.17
CA ILE A 32 -5.42 -1.29 0.82
C ILE A 32 -4.57 -2.56 0.82
N THR A 33 -4.40 -3.16 -0.36
CA THR A 33 -3.44 -4.26 -0.55
C THR A 33 -2.18 -3.71 -1.22
N ALA A 34 -1.05 -3.81 -0.54
CA ALA A 34 0.26 -3.39 -1.03
C ALA A 34 1.14 -4.61 -1.34
N HIS A 35 2.13 -4.44 -2.21
CA HIS A 35 3.17 -5.42 -2.48
C HIS A 35 4.53 -4.85 -2.12
N ILE A 36 5.50 -5.70 -1.78
CA ILE A 36 6.89 -5.25 -1.60
C ILE A 36 7.47 -4.80 -2.94
N SER A 37 8.13 -3.64 -2.96
CA SER A 37 9.00 -3.27 -4.07
C SER A 37 10.26 -4.15 -4.01
N GLY A 38 10.53 -4.88 -5.09
CA GLY A 38 11.80 -5.58 -5.27
C GLY A 38 12.94 -4.64 -5.61
#